data_AF-A0A078HK38-F1
#
_entry.id   AF-A0A078HK38-F1
#
_cell.length_a   1.000
_cell.length_b   1.000
_cell.length_c   1.000
_cell.angle_alpha   90.00
_cell.angle_beta   90.00
_cell.angle_gamma   90.00
#
_symmetry.space_group_name_H-M   'P 1'
#
loop_
_entity.id
_entity.type
_entity.pdbx_description
1 polymer ?
#
loop_
_entity_poly.entity_id
_entity_poly.type
_entity_poly.pdbx_seq_one_letter_code
_entity_poly.pdbx_strand_id
1 'polypeptide(L)'
;MASRNALLRYLRVNVTPALRSSSITSHRGVAPLYVILRRRFSEEVRGSFLDKSEVTDRVVSVVKKFQKVEPSKVTAKAHFQNDLGLDSLDTVEVVMALEEEFGFEIPDNEADKIQSVDLAVEFIASHPQAK
;
A
#
# COMPACT_ATOMS: atom_id res chain seq x y z
N MET A 1 9.69 -42.84 -23.23
CA MET A 1 10.05 -42.56 -24.64
C MET A 1 9.73 -41.09 -24.93
N ALA A 2 10.68 -40.21 -24.59
CA ALA A 2 10.53 -38.75 -24.70
C ALA A 2 10.76 -38.31 -26.15
N SER A 3 9.80 -37.56 -26.72
CA SER A 3 9.85 -37.13 -28.11
C SER A 3 9.85 -35.61 -28.23
N ARG A 4 11.01 -35.09 -28.65
CA ARG A 4 11.18 -33.99 -29.62
C ARG A 4 10.93 -32.54 -29.16
N ASN A 5 11.83 -32.07 -28.30
CA ASN A 5 12.32 -30.68 -28.37
C ASN A 5 13.31 -30.54 -29.54
N ALA A 6 12.93 -29.88 -30.64
CA ALA A 6 13.89 -29.35 -31.62
C ALA A 6 13.17 -28.49 -32.66
N LEU A 7 13.07 -27.16 -32.48
CA LEU A 7 12.82 -26.25 -33.61
C LEU A 7 13.09 -24.76 -33.31
N LEU A 8 14.27 -24.39 -32.80
CA LEU A 8 14.72 -23.00 -32.85
C LEU A 8 16.21 -22.91 -33.18
N ARG A 9 16.58 -23.40 -34.37
CA ARG A 9 17.96 -23.39 -34.90
C ARG A 9 18.20 -22.37 -36.02
N TYR A 10 17.42 -21.29 -36.12
CA TYR A 10 17.68 -20.26 -37.13
C TYR A 10 17.27 -18.85 -36.65
N LEU A 11 18.06 -18.27 -35.75
CA LEU A 11 18.22 -16.81 -35.71
C LEU A 11 19.65 -16.51 -35.25
N ARG A 12 20.60 -16.58 -36.17
CA ARG A 12 21.95 -16.05 -35.92
C ARG A 12 21.85 -14.53 -35.89
N VAL A 13 21.76 -13.97 -34.69
CA VAL A 13 21.89 -12.53 -34.46
C VAL A 13 23.39 -12.21 -34.46
N ASN A 14 23.84 -11.46 -35.46
CA ASN A 14 25.19 -10.92 -35.50
C ASN A 14 25.33 -9.83 -34.43
N VAL A 15 26.18 -10.08 -33.43
CA VAL A 15 26.64 -9.06 -32.47
C VAL A 15 28.01 -8.57 -32.95
N THR A 16 28.10 -7.34 -33.40
CA THR A 16 29.36 -6.64 -33.69
C THR A 16 29.73 -5.76 -32.49
N PRO A 17 30.80 -6.07 -31.73
CA PRO A 17 31.33 -5.14 -30.74
C PRO A 17 32.35 -4.22 -31.42
N ALA A 18 31.93 -3.03 -31.85
CA ALA A 18 32.86 -1.99 -32.28
C ALA A 18 33.28 -1.13 -31.07
N LEU A 19 34.36 -1.53 -30.42
CA LEU A 19 35.09 -0.69 -29.47
C LEU A 19 36.01 0.23 -30.28
N ARG A 20 35.78 1.55 -30.27
CA ARG A 20 36.81 2.50 -30.70
C ARG A 20 36.96 3.63 -29.68
N SER A 21 38.10 3.55 -29.00
CA SER A 21 38.62 4.55 -28.09
C SER A 21 39.13 5.79 -28.83
N SER A 22 39.30 6.87 -28.06
CA SER A 22 40.20 8.03 -28.21
C SER A 22 39.80 9.25 -29.08
N SER A 23 39.55 10.34 -28.33
CA SER A 23 40.19 11.68 -28.37
C SER A 23 39.85 12.73 -29.44
N ILE A 24 39.33 13.86 -28.92
CA ILE A 24 39.60 15.29 -29.22
C ILE A 24 39.15 15.81 -30.60
N THR A 25 38.21 16.77 -30.62
CA THR A 25 38.41 18.13 -31.18
C THR A 25 37.14 19.00 -31.07
N SER A 26 37.38 20.26 -30.74
CA SER A 26 36.45 21.41 -30.67
C SER A 26 35.70 21.67 -31.97
N HIS A 27 34.37 21.89 -31.89
CA HIS A 27 33.64 22.93 -32.63
C HIS A 27 32.18 23.04 -32.16
N ARG A 28 31.70 24.28 -32.18
CA ARG A 28 30.35 24.76 -31.82
C ARG A 28 29.23 23.87 -32.39
N GLY A 29 28.29 23.46 -31.54
CA GLY A 29 27.06 22.79 -31.96
C GLY A 29 26.07 22.73 -30.81
N VAL A 30 24.87 23.23 -31.04
CA VAL A 30 23.76 23.38 -30.10
C VAL A 30 23.37 22.01 -29.50
N ALA A 31 23.41 21.86 -28.18
CA ALA A 31 22.93 20.63 -27.52
C ALA A 31 21.38 20.60 -27.52
N PRO A 32 20.73 19.51 -27.97
CA PRO A 32 19.28 19.40 -27.96
C PRO A 32 18.73 19.14 -26.56
N LEU A 33 17.57 19.71 -26.28
CA LEU A 33 16.77 19.63 -25.04
C LEU A 33 16.29 18.20 -24.72
N TYR A 34 17.18 17.31 -24.31
CA TYR A 34 16.79 16.05 -23.69
C TYR A 34 17.61 15.77 -22.44
N VAL A 35 17.39 16.61 -21.43
CA VAL A 35 17.51 16.20 -20.03
C VAL A 35 16.40 15.18 -19.75
N ILE A 36 16.54 13.96 -20.28
CA ILE A 36 15.75 12.83 -19.79
C ILE A 36 16.52 12.28 -18.60
N LEU A 37 16.20 12.87 -17.46
CA LEU A 37 16.34 12.34 -16.12
C LEU A 37 15.90 10.85 -16.12
N ARG A 38 16.84 9.95 -16.38
CA ARG A 38 16.62 8.50 -16.25
C ARG A 38 16.49 8.17 -14.76
N ARG A 39 15.24 8.20 -14.32
CA ARG A 39 14.59 7.25 -13.40
C ARG A 39 15.49 6.78 -12.25
N ARG A 40 15.52 7.57 -11.17
CA ARG A 40 15.60 7.05 -9.81
C ARG A 40 14.25 6.42 -9.45
N PHE A 41 13.91 5.28 -10.05
CA PHE A 41 12.79 4.45 -9.60
C PHE A 41 13.38 3.24 -8.89
N SER A 42 13.70 3.46 -7.62
CA SER A 42 13.89 2.41 -6.63
C SER A 42 13.25 2.94 -5.36
N GLU A 43 11.93 3.18 -5.42
CA GLU A 43 11.12 2.99 -4.22
C GLU A 43 11.17 1.48 -3.97
N GLU A 44 12.06 1.10 -3.07
CA GLU A 44 12.04 -0.22 -2.49
C GLU A 44 10.62 -0.51 -2.03
N VAL A 45 10.10 -1.65 -2.47
CA VAL A 45 8.92 -2.29 -1.94
C VAL A 45 9.14 -2.48 -0.44
N ARG A 46 8.83 -1.46 0.37
CA ARG A 46 8.47 -1.68 1.76
C ARG A 46 7.23 -2.54 1.68
N GLY A 47 7.37 -3.84 1.93
CA GLY A 47 6.23 -4.65 2.32
C GLY A 47 5.53 -3.85 3.42
N SER A 48 4.34 -3.36 3.12
CA SER A 48 3.58 -2.43 3.96
C SER A 48 3.03 -3.19 5.15
N PHE A 49 3.91 -3.67 6.01
CA PHE A 49 3.53 -4.05 7.34
C PHE A 49 3.35 -2.74 8.09
N LEU A 50 2.10 -2.29 8.21
CA LEU A 50 1.78 -1.12 9.01
C LEU A 50 2.19 -1.41 10.46
N ASP A 51 2.87 -0.46 11.09
CA ASP A 51 3.18 -0.61 12.50
C ASP A 51 1.89 -0.56 13.30
N LYS A 52 1.74 -1.45 14.30
CA LYS A 52 0.50 -1.54 15.10
C LYS A 52 0.21 -0.21 15.80
N SER A 53 1.23 0.55 16.17
CA SER A 53 1.09 1.90 16.72
C SER A 53 0.42 2.84 15.72
N GLU A 54 0.90 2.86 14.47
CA GLU A 54 0.37 3.73 13.42
C GLU A 54 -1.08 3.39 13.08
N VAL A 55 -1.40 2.10 12.99
CA VAL A 55 -2.80 1.64 12.82
C VAL A 55 -3.66 2.13 13.98
N THR A 56 -3.17 1.98 15.22
CA THR A 56 -3.91 2.43 16.41
C THR A 56 -4.23 3.92 16.35
N ASP A 57 -3.23 4.75 16.02
CA ASP A 57 -3.40 6.19 15.96
C ASP A 57 -4.39 6.61 14.87
N ARG A 58 -4.34 5.95 13.70
CA ARG A 58 -5.27 6.21 12.60
C ARG A 58 -6.69 5.76 12.91
N VAL A 59 -6.88 4.55 13.45
CA VAL A 59 -8.20 4.05 13.88
C VAL A 59 -8.80 5.00 14.93
N VAL A 60 -8.04 5.38 15.95
CA VAL A 60 -8.49 6.33 16.98
C VAL A 60 -8.83 7.68 16.36
N SER A 61 -8.07 8.15 15.37
CA SER A 61 -8.36 9.40 14.66
C SER A 61 -9.70 9.33 13.91
N VAL A 62 -9.97 8.24 13.19
CA VAL A 62 -11.25 8.03 12.49
C VAL A 62 -12.41 8.01 13.48
N VAL A 63 -12.31 7.22 14.55
CA VAL A 63 -13.38 7.11 15.57
C VAL A 63 -13.64 8.46 16.27
N LYS A 64 -12.60 9.27 16.50
CA LYS A 64 -12.76 10.63 17.08
C LYS A 64 -13.46 11.62 16.15
N LYS A 65 -13.48 11.39 14.83
CA LYS A 65 -14.17 12.26 13.86
C LYS A 65 -15.68 12.00 13.83
N PHE A 66 -16.17 10.88 14.38
CA PHE A 66 -17.59 10.59 14.46
C PHE A 66 -18.28 11.53 15.45
N GLN A 67 -19.29 12.26 14.97
CA GLN A 67 -20.01 13.28 15.77
C GLN A 67 -20.75 12.70 16.98
N LYS A 68 -21.12 11.41 16.92
CA LYS A 68 -21.81 10.70 17.99
C LYS A 68 -20.88 10.27 19.14
N VAL A 69 -19.56 10.40 18.97
CA VAL A 69 -18.55 9.92 19.92
C VAL A 69 -17.85 11.09 20.61
N GLU A 70 -17.71 11.02 21.92
CA GLU A 70 -16.87 11.97 22.65
C GLU A 70 -15.38 11.60 22.51
N PRO A 71 -14.52 12.49 21.99
CA PRO A 71 -13.12 12.15 21.71
C PRO A 71 -12.32 11.81 22.98
N SER A 72 -12.78 12.26 24.15
CA SER A 72 -12.19 11.94 25.45
C SER A 72 -12.43 10.50 25.90
N LYS A 73 -13.48 9.84 25.40
CA LYS A 73 -13.82 8.44 25.71
C LYS A 73 -13.16 7.45 24.76
N VAL A 74 -12.69 7.91 23.59
CA VAL A 74 -12.02 7.06 22.61
C VAL A 74 -10.64 6.67 23.13
N THR A 75 -10.54 5.42 23.57
CA THR A 75 -9.29 4.77 23.96
C THR A 75 -9.00 3.61 23.01
N ALA A 76 -7.74 3.16 22.97
CA ALA A 76 -7.33 2.04 22.13
C ALA A 76 -8.02 0.70 22.47
N LYS A 77 -8.71 0.63 23.62
CA LYS A 77 -9.45 -0.55 24.10
C LYS A 77 -10.96 -0.29 24.24
N ALA A 78 -11.44 0.85 23.77
CA ALA A 78 -12.84 1.21 23.91
C ALA A 78 -13.73 0.27 23.11
N HIS A 79 -14.82 -0.17 23.72
CA HIS A 79 -15.87 -0.92 23.06
C HIS A 79 -16.88 0.03 22.40
N PHE A 80 -17.24 -0.21 21.14
CA PHE A 80 -18.09 0.72 20.38
C PHE A 80 -19.47 0.91 21.02
N GLN A 81 -20.10 -0.18 21.44
CA GLN A 81 -21.41 -0.12 22.10
C GLN A 81 -21.30 0.24 23.59
N ASN A 82 -20.52 -0.51 24.38
CA ASN A 82 -20.50 -0.36 25.83
C ASN A 82 -19.85 0.94 26.34
N ASP A 83 -18.77 1.40 25.70
CA ASP A 83 -18.01 2.58 26.16
C ASP A 83 -18.37 3.85 25.38
N LEU A 84 -18.53 3.72 24.06
CA LEU A 84 -18.81 4.85 23.17
C LEU A 84 -20.31 5.06 22.93
N GLY A 85 -21.16 4.10 23.31
CA GLY A 85 -22.62 4.22 23.21
C GLY A 85 -23.14 4.22 21.76
N LEU A 86 -22.37 3.67 20.82
CA LEU A 86 -22.78 3.56 19.42
C LEU A 86 -23.85 2.49 19.27
N ASP A 87 -24.84 2.75 18.41
CA ASP A 87 -25.81 1.74 18.02
C ASP A 87 -25.22 0.77 16.97
N SER A 88 -25.98 -0.28 16.62
CA SER A 88 -25.51 -1.28 15.64
C SER A 88 -25.35 -0.72 14.23
N LEU A 89 -26.07 0.36 13.89
CA LEU A 89 -25.95 1.01 12.59
C LEU A 89 -24.70 1.89 12.55
N ASP A 90 -24.44 2.60 13.63
CA ASP A 90 -23.26 3.42 13.85
C ASP A 90 -21.98 2.59 13.80
N THR A 91 -22.00 1.36 14.33
CA THR A 91 -20.85 0.45 14.20
C THR A 91 -20.56 0.10 12.74
N VAL A 92 -21.59 -0.05 11.89
CA VAL A 92 -21.41 -0.29 10.46
C VAL A 92 -20.82 0.94 9.79
N GLU A 93 -21.29 2.15 10.12
CA GLU A 93 -20.72 3.39 9.59
C GLU A 93 -19.24 3.57 9.96
N VAL A 94 -18.86 3.24 11.20
CA VAL A 94 -17.45 3.27 11.65
C VAL A 94 -16.60 2.30 10.84
N VAL A 95 -17.08 1.08 10.60
CA VAL A 95 -16.36 0.08 9.79
C VAL A 95 -16.17 0.58 8.35
N MET A 96 -17.21 1.15 7.73
CA MET A 96 -17.10 1.74 6.39
C MET A 96 -16.09 2.89 6.32
N ALA A 97 -16.00 3.72 7.37
CA ALA A 97 -15.00 4.78 7.44
C ALA A 97 -13.57 4.23 7.58
N LEU A 98 -13.39 3.09 8.26
CA LEU A 98 -12.10 2.41 8.35
C LEU A 98 -11.70 1.77 7.01
N GLU A 99 -12.65 1.16 6.29
CA GLU A 99 -12.43 0.65 4.94
C GLU A 99 -11.95 1.73 3.98
N GLU A 100 -12.59 2.91 4.01
CA GLU A 100 -12.21 4.06 3.19
C GLU A 100 -10.83 4.60 3.58
N GLU A 101 -10.52 4.69 4.88
CA GLU A 101 -9.25 5.20 5.39
C GLU A 101 -8.05 4.31 5.01
N PHE A 102 -8.21 2.98 5.09
CA PHE A 102 -7.13 2.03 4.83
C PHE A 102 -7.16 1.43 3.41
N GLY A 103 -8.22 1.70 2.64
CA GLY A 103 -8.34 1.34 1.23
C GLY A 103 -8.54 -0.15 0.97
N PHE A 104 -9.24 -0.84 1.87
CA PHE A 104 -9.58 -2.27 1.72
C PHE A 104 -11.01 -2.54 2.19
N GLU A 105 -11.59 -3.66 1.75
CA GLU A 105 -12.96 -4.07 2.13
C GLU A 105 -12.91 -5.08 3.28
N ILE A 106 -13.73 -4.86 4.31
CA ILE A 106 -13.91 -5.77 5.44
C ILE A 106 -15.19 -6.56 5.17
N PRO A 107 -15.12 -7.89 5.02
CA PRO A 107 -16.34 -8.67 4.77
C PRO A 107 -17.26 -8.62 5.99
N ASP A 108 -18.57 -8.59 5.77
CA ASP A 108 -19.59 -8.45 6.83
C ASP A 108 -19.39 -9.43 8.02
N ASN A 109 -18.99 -10.67 7.72
CA ASN A 109 -18.77 -11.70 8.74
C ASN A 109 -17.56 -11.43 9.66
N GLU A 110 -16.65 -10.55 9.24
CA GLU A 110 -15.53 -10.07 10.06
C GLU A 110 -15.91 -8.75 10.72
N ALA A 111 -16.59 -7.84 10.02
CA ALA A 111 -17.13 -6.60 10.58
C ALA A 111 -17.97 -6.83 11.84
N ASP A 112 -18.86 -7.83 11.83
CA ASP A 112 -19.71 -8.19 12.99
C ASP A 112 -18.91 -8.61 14.24
N LYS A 113 -17.67 -9.06 14.06
CA LYS A 113 -16.77 -9.47 15.15
C LYS A 113 -15.98 -8.29 15.71
N ILE A 114 -15.90 -7.17 14.99
CA ILE A 114 -15.13 -5.98 15.37
C ILE A 114 -16.00 -5.12 16.30
N GLN A 115 -16.03 -5.48 17.59
CA GLN A 115 -16.85 -4.79 18.60
C GLN A 115 -16.10 -3.70 19.37
N SER A 116 -14.79 -3.62 19.19
CA SER A 116 -13.91 -2.71 19.92
C SER A 116 -12.74 -2.21 19.08
N VAL A 117 -12.15 -1.09 19.50
CA VAL A 117 -11.05 -0.43 18.81
C VAL A 117 -9.81 -1.34 18.71
N ASP A 118 -9.50 -2.11 19.74
CA ASP A 118 -8.36 -3.03 19.74
C ASP A 118 -8.52 -4.16 18.72
N LEU A 119 -9.73 -4.71 18.57
CA LEU A 119 -10.05 -5.72 17.57
C LEU A 119 -9.95 -5.14 16.16
N ALA A 120 -10.43 -3.90 15.95
CA ALA A 120 -10.29 -3.22 14.66
C ALA A 120 -8.80 -3.05 14.29
N VAL A 121 -7.99 -2.58 15.24
CA VAL A 121 -6.54 -2.41 15.06
C VAL A 121 -5.85 -3.73 14.75
N GLU A 122 -6.17 -4.79 15.50
CA GLU A 122 -5.59 -6.11 15.27
C GLU A 122 -5.95 -6.66 13.89
N PHE A 123 -7.21 -6.48 13.50
CA PHE A 123 -7.69 -6.89 12.19
C PHE A 123 -6.99 -6.14 11.05
N ILE A 124 -6.90 -4.81 11.13
CA ILE A 124 -6.24 -3.96 10.13
C ILE A 124 -4.72 -4.24 10.08
N ALA A 125 -4.06 -4.38 11.22
CA ALA A 125 -2.63 -4.67 11.28
C ALA A 125 -2.29 -6.07 10.72
N SER A 126 -3.23 -7.01 10.77
CA SER A 126 -3.07 -8.34 10.18
C SER A 126 -3.26 -8.36 8.66
N HIS A 127 -3.89 -7.32 8.10
CA HIS A 127 -4.25 -7.26 6.68
C HIS A 127 -3.07 -6.72 5.83
N PRO A 128 -2.49 -7.54 4.93
CA PRO A 128 -1.31 -7.16 4.15
C PRO A 128 -1.55 -6.08 3.09
N GLN A 129 -2.81 -5.70 2.85
CA GLN A 129 -3.22 -4.68 1.88
C GLN A 129 -3.58 -3.33 2.51
N ALA A 130 -3.58 -3.23 3.84
CA ALA A 130 -3.82 -1.97 4.52
C ALA A 130 -2.71 -0.96 4.16
N LYS A 131 -3.11 0.19 3.63
CA LYS A 131 -2.20 1.26 3.17
C LYS A 131 -2.03 2.35 4.20
#